data_AF-A0A7C4YHG8-F1
#
_entry.id   AF-A0A7C4YHG8-F1
#
_cell.length_a   1.000
_cell.length_b   1.000
_cell.length_c   1.000
_cell.angle_alpha   90.00
_cell.angle_beta   90.00
_cell.angle_gamma   90.00
#
_symmetry.space_group_name_H-M   'P 1'
#
loop_
_entity.id
_entity.type
_entity.pdbx_description
1 polymer ?
#
loop_
_entity_poly.entity_id
_entity_poly.type
_entity_poly.pdbx_seq_one_letter_code
_entity_poly.pdbx_strand_id
1 'polypeptide(L)'
;MQKFFLIFAISLVIERALEQISEFIPKKKRKKIMWLLSTFISLLITFIGKIGILGEMGIIRETSNFMLYIDYFLTGLIISSGAEPVHSLIISLESKKEELKKKVNKD
;
A
#
# COMPACT_ATOMS: atom_id res chain seq x y z
N MET A 1 -0.40 -12.20 -16.67
CA MET A 1 -0.37 -13.08 -15.47
C MET A 1 1.01 -13.26 -14.85
N GLN A 2 2.06 -13.56 -15.62
CA GLN A 2 3.41 -13.84 -15.07
C GLN A 2 4.03 -12.67 -14.26
N LYS A 3 3.79 -11.42 -14.67
CA LYS A 3 4.26 -10.22 -13.95
C LYS A 3 3.58 -10.01 -12.59
N PHE A 4 2.29 -10.33 -12.47
CA PHE A 4 1.54 -10.19 -11.21
C PHE A 4 2.05 -11.15 -10.13
N PHE A 5 2.39 -12.38 -10.53
CA PHE A 5 2.97 -13.37 -9.63
C PHE A 5 4.35 -12.92 -9.09
N LEU A 6 5.11 -12.24 -9.95
CA LEU A 6 6.44 -11.71 -9.61
C LEU A 6 6.33 -10.52 -8.64
N ILE A 7 5.34 -9.64 -8.84
CA ILE A 7 5.01 -8.56 -7.89
C ILE A 7 4.60 -9.12 -6.53
N PHE A 8 3.78 -10.18 -6.52
CA PHE A 8 3.33 -10.82 -5.28
C PHE A 8 4.48 -11.51 -4.53
N ALA A 9 5.37 -12.20 -5.26
CA ALA A 9 6.55 -12.83 -4.69
C ALA A 9 7.53 -11.79 -4.11
N ILE A 10 7.76 -10.68 -4.83
CA ILE A 10 8.58 -9.57 -4.33
C ILE A 10 7.94 -8.94 -3.09
N SER A 11 6.61 -8.73 -3.08
CA SER A 11 5.89 -8.23 -1.92
C SER A 11 6.13 -9.07 -0.66
N LEU A 12 6.08 -10.40 -0.79
CA LEU A 12 6.35 -11.33 0.31
C LEU A 12 7.79 -11.24 0.83
N VAL A 13 8.76 -11.08 -0.06
CA VAL A 13 10.18 -10.95 0.32
C VAL A 13 10.43 -9.63 1.06
N ILE A 14 9.82 -8.53 0.59
CA ILE A 14 9.88 -7.23 1.28
C ILE A 14 9.30 -7.35 2.68
N GLU A 15 8.13 -7.99 2.83
CA GLU A 15 7.44 -8.13 4.10
C GLU A 15 8.29 -8.90 5.11
N ARG A 16 8.90 -10.02 4.70
CA ARG A 16 9.86 -10.78 5.52
C ARG A 16 11.11 -9.99 5.88
N ALA A 17 11.66 -9.21 4.94
CA ALA A 17 12.83 -8.38 5.21
C ALA A 17 12.50 -7.24 6.20
N LEU A 18 11.33 -6.63 6.05
CA LEU A 18 10.82 -5.60 6.97
C LEU A 18 10.61 -6.16 8.37
N GLU A 19 10.03 -7.35 8.50
CA GLU A 19 9.88 -8.02 9.81
C GLU A 19 11.22 -8.21 10.52
N GLN A 20 12.25 -8.68 9.81
CA GLN A 20 13.59 -8.83 10.39
C GLN A 20 14.19 -7.49 10.83
N ILE A 21 14.07 -6.44 10.00
CA ILE A 21 14.57 -5.10 10.33
C ILE A 21 13.81 -4.52 11.54
N SER A 22 12.54 -4.87 11.70
CA SER A 22 11.69 -4.37 12.77
C SER A 22 12.14 -4.78 14.18
N GLU A 23 12.90 -5.87 14.31
CA GLU A 23 13.47 -6.32 15.59
C GLU A 23 14.59 -5.40 16.08
N PHE A 24 15.28 -4.72 15.16
CA PHE A 24 16.35 -3.77 15.46
C PHE A 24 15.82 -2.35 15.77
N ILE A 25 14.51 -2.10 15.61
CA ILE A 25 13.93 -0.77 15.75
C ILE A 25 13.29 -0.60 17.15
N PRO A 26 13.61 0.48 17.90
CA PRO A 26 13.02 0.73 19.21
C PRO A 26 11.48 0.82 19.17
N LYS A 27 10.82 0.05 20.05
CA LYS A 27 9.35 -0.13 20.11
C LYS A 27 8.54 1.18 20.06
N LYS A 28 9.03 2.26 20.68
CA LYS A 28 8.36 3.58 20.69
C LYS A 28 8.19 4.22 19.31
N LYS A 29 9.08 3.92 18.36
CA LYS A 29 9.04 4.50 17.00
C LYS A 29 8.86 3.45 15.89
N ARG A 30 8.80 2.16 16.24
CA ARG A 30 8.69 1.03 15.31
C ARG A 30 7.59 1.22 14.27
N LYS A 31 6.38 1.64 14.67
CA LYS A 31 5.27 1.85 13.73
C LYS A 31 5.57 2.89 12.65
N LYS A 32 6.04 4.09 13.03
CA LYS A 32 6.38 5.16 12.08
C LYS A 32 7.56 4.79 11.18
N ILE A 33 8.60 4.17 11.75
CA ILE A 33 9.80 3.79 11.02
C ILE A 33 9.50 2.67 10.02
N MET A 34 8.74 1.66 10.43
CA MET A 34 8.29 0.56 9.56
C MET A 34 7.42 1.05 8.42
N TRP A 35 6.51 1.99 8.70
CA TRP A 35 5.68 2.60 7.66
C TRP A 35 6.51 3.37 6.63
N LEU A 36 7.50 4.14 7.10
CA LEU A 36 8.42 4.88 6.22
C LEU A 36 9.29 3.93 5.39
N LEU A 37 9.82 2.86 6.01
CA LEU A 37 10.62 1.83 5.34
C LEU A 37 9.80 1.05 4.31
N SER A 38 8.57 0.65 4.64
CA SER A 38 7.66 -0.02 3.70
C SER A 38 7.36 0.87 2.48
N THR A 39 7.09 2.15 2.72
CA THR A 39 6.86 3.14 1.66
C THR A 39 8.08 3.33 0.80
N PHE A 40 9.26 3.44 1.40
CA PHE A 40 10.51 3.60 0.68
C PHE A 40 10.83 2.40 -0.19
N ILE A 41 10.72 1.17 0.35
CA ILE A 41 11.01 -0.07 -0.39
C ILE A 41 10.01 -0.29 -1.51
N SER A 42 8.71 -0.06 -1.26
CA SER A 42 7.66 -0.21 -2.28
C SER A 42 7.86 0.76 -3.45
N LEU A 43 8.20 2.02 -3.16
CA LEU A 43 8.56 3.01 -4.17
C LEU A 43 9.80 2.57 -4.97
N LEU A 44 10.83 2.10 -4.29
CA LEU A 44 12.05 1.64 -4.94
C LEU A 44 11.75 0.51 -5.94
N ILE A 45 10.87 -0.40 -5.57
CA ILE A 45 10.51 -1.56 -6.39
C ILE A 45 9.59 -1.18 -7.54
N THR A 46 8.63 -0.27 -7.36
CA THR A 46 7.81 0.19 -8.47
C THR A 46 8.59 1.01 -9.48
N PHE A 47 9.58 1.80 -9.02
CA PHE A 47 10.48 2.55 -9.91
C PHE A 47 11.48 1.63 -10.64
N ILE A 48 12.13 0.68 -9.95
CA ILE A 48 13.05 -0.28 -10.60
C ILE A 48 12.29 -1.21 -11.56
N GLY A 49 11.14 -1.72 -11.12
CA GLY A 49 10.31 -2.62 -11.90
C GLY A 49 9.54 -1.93 -13.03
N LYS A 50 9.52 -0.59 -13.06
CA LYS A 50 8.68 0.21 -13.98
C LYS A 50 7.22 -0.25 -13.95
N ILE A 51 6.69 -0.44 -12.75
CA ILE A 51 5.34 -0.98 -12.51
C ILE A 51 4.39 0.18 -12.27
N GLY A 52 3.46 0.39 -13.20
CA GLY A 52 2.42 1.42 -13.13
C GLY A 52 1.03 0.82 -13.33
N ILE A 53 0.17 0.92 -12.31
CA ILE A 53 -1.20 0.38 -12.37
C ILE A 53 -2.08 1.24 -13.29
N LEU A 54 -1.90 2.56 -13.31
CA LEU A 54 -2.75 3.45 -14.11
C LEU A 54 -2.47 3.31 -15.61
N GLY A 55 -1.23 3.02 -15.98
CA GLY A 55 -0.83 2.65 -17.34
C GLY A 55 -1.42 1.30 -17.75
N GLU A 56 -1.34 0.29 -16.88
CA GLU A 56 -1.96 -1.03 -17.12
C GLU A 56 -3.50 -0.97 -17.21
N MET A 57 -4.14 -0.04 -16.49
CA MET A 57 -5.59 0.23 -16.60
C MET A 57 -5.97 1.09 -17.81
N GLY A 58 -4.99 1.56 -18.60
CA GLY A 58 -5.21 2.41 -19.77
C GLY A 58 -5.65 3.84 -19.44
N ILE A 59 -5.58 4.26 -18.17
CA ILE A 59 -5.94 5.61 -17.70
C ILE A 59 -4.85 6.61 -18.11
N ILE A 60 -3.58 6.20 -18.03
CA ILE A 60 -2.45 6.99 -18.48
C ILE A 60 -1.94 6.38 -19.78
N ARG A 61 -2.01 7.14 -20.88
CA ARG A 61 -1.30 6.81 -22.12
C ARG A 61 0.15 7.23 -21.97
N GLU A 62 1.09 6.43 -22.46
CA GLU A 62 2.56 6.64 -22.40
C GLU A 62 3.06 7.85 -23.21
N THR A 63 2.32 8.97 -23.22
CA THR A 63 2.64 10.16 -24.00
C THR A 63 3.70 11.05 -23.34
N SER A 64 4.00 10.86 -22.05
CA SER A 64 5.02 11.64 -21.35
C SER A 64 5.73 10.82 -20.28
N ASN A 65 7.07 10.87 -20.27
CA ASN A 65 7.92 10.26 -19.24
C ASN A 65 7.56 10.74 -17.82
N PHE A 66 7.06 11.97 -17.69
CA PHE A 66 6.63 12.51 -16.41
C PHE A 66 5.39 11.78 -15.86
N MET A 67 4.43 11.46 -16.72
CA MET A 67 3.23 10.70 -16.34
C MET A 67 3.57 9.27 -15.89
N LEU A 68 4.57 8.64 -16.52
CA LEU A 68 5.07 7.32 -16.10
C LEU A 68 5.66 7.34 -14.69
N TYR A 69 6.46 8.37 -14.36
CA TYR A 69 6.99 8.49 -13.00
C TYR A 69 5.92 8.76 -11.95
N ILE A 70 4.88 9.54 -12.29
CA ILE A 70 3.71 9.73 -11.43
C ILE A 70 2.99 8.40 -11.20
N ASP A 71 2.81 7.60 -12.25
CA ASP A 71 2.16 6.30 -12.14
C ASP A 71 2.94 5.33 -11.24
N TYR A 72 4.27 5.26 -11.40
CA TYR A 72 5.12 4.41 -10.55
C TYR A 72 5.10 4.87 -9.08
N PHE A 73 5.06 6.18 -8.86
CA PHE A 73 4.96 6.78 -7.53
C PHE A 73 3.63 6.44 -6.87
N LEU A 74 2.51 6.67 -7.56
CA LEU A 74 1.17 6.35 -7.06
C LEU A 74 1.01 4.85 -6.82
N THR A 75 1.51 4.03 -7.73
CA THR A 75 1.51 2.57 -7.59
C THR A 75 2.33 2.13 -6.37
N GLY A 76 3.51 2.72 -6.16
CA GLY A 76 4.36 2.44 -4.99
C GLY A 76 3.69 2.82 -3.68
N LEU A 77 2.98 3.95 -3.65
CA LEU A 77 2.18 4.37 -2.50
C LEU A 77 0.99 3.43 -2.25
N ILE A 78 0.28 2.99 -3.30
CA ILE A 78 -0.85 2.05 -3.15
C ILE A 78 -0.37 0.70 -2.60
N ILE A 79 0.76 0.21 -3.09
CA ILE A 79 1.36 -1.04 -2.60
C ILE A 79 1.84 -0.87 -1.15
N SER A 80 2.53 0.23 -0.83
CA SER A 80 3.06 0.46 0.52
C SER A 80 2.00 0.74 1.57
N SER A 81 0.87 1.29 1.14
CA SER A 81 -0.29 1.49 1.98
C SER A 81 -0.68 0.19 2.67
N GLY A 82 -0.52 -0.95 2.00
CA GLY A 82 -0.84 -2.26 2.56
C GLY A 82 -2.28 -2.33 3.12
N ALA A 83 -2.59 -3.37 3.88
CA ALA A 83 -3.92 -3.56 4.44
C ALA A 83 -4.31 -2.51 5.50
N GLU A 84 -3.39 -1.70 6.05
CA GLU A 84 -3.66 -0.83 7.21
C GLU A 84 -4.70 0.29 6.97
N PRO A 85 -4.66 1.07 5.87
CA PRO A 85 -5.71 2.03 5.52
C PRO A 85 -7.01 1.35 5.07
N VAL A 86 -6.94 0.17 4.47
CA VAL A 86 -8.14 -0.62 4.15
C VAL A 86 -8.79 -1.15 5.43
N HIS A 87 -7.99 -1.62 6.39
CA HIS A 87 -8.45 -2.07 7.69
C HIS A 87 -9.01 -0.92 8.51
N SER A 88 -8.38 0.25 8.50
CA SER A 88 -8.88 1.44 9.20
C SER A 88 -10.17 1.96 8.57
N LEU A 89 -10.32 1.88 7.23
CA LEU A 89 -11.56 2.18 6.53
C LEU A 89 -12.66 1.16 6.88
N ILE A 90 -12.36 -0.14 6.88
CA ILE A 90 -13.30 -1.20 7.28
C ILE A 90 -13.75 -1.00 8.73
N ILE A 91 -12.82 -0.75 9.65
CA ILE A 91 -13.12 -0.48 11.06
C ILE A 91 -13.98 0.79 11.20
N SER A 92 -13.69 1.85 10.43
CA SER A 92 -14.47 3.08 10.43
C SER A 92 -15.88 2.90 9.84
N LEU A 93 -16.03 2.02 8.85
CA LEU A 93 -17.32 1.65 8.27
C LEU A 93 -18.13 0.76 9.21
N GLU A 94 -17.47 -0.15 9.91
CA GLU A 94 -18.06 -1.04 10.91
C GLU A 94 -18.55 -0.26 12.13
N SER A 95 -17.74 0.68 12.64
CA SER A 95 -18.16 1.59 13.71
C SER A 95 -19.36 2.44 13.32
N LYS A 96 -19.40 2.91 12.06
CA LYS A 96 -20.52 3.73 11.55
C LYS A 96 -21.80 2.91 11.35
N LYS A 97 -21.66 1.63 10.97
CA LYS A 97 -22.77 0.66 10.89
C LYS A 97 -23.37 0.37 12.27
N GLU A 98 -22.54 0.23 13.31
CA GLU A 98 -23.02 0.08 14.69
C GLU A 98 -23.73 1.33 15.20
N GLU A 99 -23.22 2.51 14.87
CA GLU A 99 -23.85 3.79 15.22
C GLU A 99 -25.25 3.94 14.60
N LEU A 100 -25.39 3.56 13.32
CA LEU A 100 -26.66 3.54 12.62
C LEU A 100 -27.63 2.50 13.19
N LYS A 101 -27.15 1.30 13.53
CA LYS A 101 -27.97 0.28 14.22
C LYS A 101 -28.51 0.76 15.57
N LYS A 102 -27.68 1.47 16.35
CA LYS A 102 -28.10 2.05 17.64
C LYS A 102 -29.13 3.17 17.49
N LYS A 103 -29.11 3.91 16.38
CA LYS A 103 -30.13 4.92 16.06
C LYS A 103 -31.45 4.27 15.64
N VAL A 104 -31.42 3.20 14.84
CA VAL A 104 -32.63 2.47 14.42
C VAL A 104 -33.32 1.72 15.56
N ASN A 105 -32.59 1.25 16.58
CA ASN A 105 -33.17 0.58 17.76
C ASN A 105 -33.61 1.54 18.88
N LYS A 106 -33.53 2.87 18.68
CA LYS A 106 -33.95 3.88 19.66
C LYS A 106 -35.25 4.60 19.29
N ASP A 107 -35.81 4.27 18.12
CA ASP A 107 -37.18 4.60 17.70
C ASP A 107 -38.08 3.36 17.88
#